data_AF-A0ABD2ZYU5-F1
#
_entry.id   AF-A0ABD2ZYU5-F1
#
_cell.length_a   1.000
_cell.length_b   1.000
_cell.length_c   1.000
_cell.angle_alpha   90.00
_cell.angle_beta   90.00
_cell.angle_gamma   90.00
#
_symmetry.space_group_name_H-M   'P 1'
#
loop_
_entity.id
_entity.type
_entity.pdbx_description
1 polymer ?
#
loop_
_entity_poly.entity_id
_entity_poly.type
_entity_poly.pdbx_seq_one_letter_code
_entity_poly.pdbx_strand_id
1 'polypeptide(L)'
;MGFLQERISSTKEGSITSIQAVYVPADNLTDPAPAMTFAHLDDTTVLSRGLAAKGIYLAVDPLNSISTMLQLRIVGEEHYEIVQRVKQTLQRYKELLR
;
A
#
# COMPACT_ATOMS: atom_id res chain seq x y z
N MET A 1 -9.11 1.35 -18.26
CA MET A 1 -8.05 1.81 -17.35
C MET A 1 -6.65 1.50 -17.85
N GLY A 2 -6.37 0.30 -18.40
CA GLY A 2 -5.02 -0.09 -18.86
C GLY A 2 -4.27 0.93 -19.73
N PHE A 3 -4.91 1.49 -20.77
CA PHE A 3 -4.26 2.46 -21.68
C PHE A 3 -3.69 3.72 -21.00
N LEU A 4 -4.30 4.18 -19.91
CA LEU A 4 -3.78 5.32 -19.15
C LEU A 4 -2.61 4.89 -18.26
N GLN A 5 -2.75 3.76 -17.56
CA GLN A 5 -1.76 3.27 -16.62
C GLN A 5 -0.45 2.86 -17.32
N GLU A 6 -0.54 2.25 -18.50
CA GLU A 6 0.63 1.86 -19.29
C GLU A 6 1.49 3.04 -19.74
N ARG A 7 0.91 4.25 -19.82
CA ARG A 7 1.66 5.48 -20.12
C ARG A 7 2.37 6.06 -18.90
N ILE A 8 1.98 5.66 -17.70
CA ILE A 8 2.58 6.08 -16.44
C ILE A 8 3.66 5.04 -16.12
N SER A 9 4.85 5.24 -16.67
CA SER A 9 5.96 4.32 -16.46
C SER A 9 7.30 5.03 -16.54
N SER A 10 8.36 4.32 -16.16
CA SER A 10 9.73 4.79 -16.34
C SER A 10 10.25 4.36 -17.71
N THR A 11 10.86 5.29 -18.43
CA THR A 11 11.51 5.08 -19.71
C THR A 11 13.00 5.37 -19.59
N LYS A 12 13.77 5.16 -20.67
CA LYS A 12 15.20 5.54 -20.70
C LYS A 12 15.43 7.05 -20.65
N GLU A 13 14.43 7.85 -21.03
CA GLU A 13 14.55 9.32 -21.12
C GLU A 13 14.04 10.05 -19.87
N GLY A 14 13.30 9.36 -19.01
CA GLY A 14 12.74 9.92 -17.79
C GLY A 14 11.72 9.01 -17.13
N SER A 15 11.24 9.39 -15.95
CA SER A 15 10.26 8.64 -15.18
C SER A 15 9.04 9.49 -14.83
N ILE A 16 7.88 8.84 -14.80
CA ILE A 16 6.65 9.40 -14.26
C ILE A 16 6.23 8.53 -13.08
N THR A 17 6.22 9.11 -11.88
CA THR A 17 5.64 8.48 -10.68
C THR A 17 4.29 9.11 -10.41
N SER A 18 3.21 8.32 -10.42
CA SER A 18 1.85 8.80 -10.19
C SER A 18 1.34 8.34 -8.82
N ILE A 19 0.78 9.28 -8.06
CA ILE A 19 0.02 8.98 -6.83
C ILE A 19 -1.46 9.10 -7.18
N GLN A 20 -2.20 8.01 -7.02
CA GLN A 20 -3.60 7.91 -7.46
C GLN A 20 -4.52 7.71 -6.26
N ALA A 21 -5.47 8.62 -6.08
CA ALA A 21 -6.50 8.47 -5.07
C ALA A 21 -7.60 7.54 -5.59
N VAL A 22 -7.76 6.39 -4.94
CA VAL A 22 -8.80 5.41 -5.25
C VAL A 22 -9.85 5.46 -4.14
N TYR A 23 -11.07 5.85 -4.49
CA TYR A 23 -12.19 5.80 -3.55
C TYR A 23 -12.72 4.36 -3.44
N VAL A 24 -12.78 3.84 -2.22
CA VAL A 24 -13.28 2.49 -1.93
C VAL A 24 -14.70 2.61 -1.35
N PRO A 25 -15.74 2.19 -2.06
CA PRO A 25 -17.11 2.25 -1.55
C PRO A 25 -17.28 1.30 -0.36
N ALA A 26 -17.93 1.80 0.69
CA ALA A 26 -18.25 1.05 1.91
C ALA A 26 -17.05 0.35 2.58
N ASP A 27 -15.83 0.87 2.40
CA ASP A 27 -14.59 0.28 2.91
C ASP A 27 -14.34 -1.18 2.43
N ASN A 28 -14.98 -1.62 1.33
CA ASN A 28 -14.83 -2.97 0.79
C ASN A 28 -13.76 -3.05 -0.31
N LEU A 29 -12.56 -3.51 0.06
CA LEU A 29 -11.43 -3.70 -0.86
C LEU A 29 -11.60 -4.85 -1.87
N THR A 30 -12.62 -5.70 -1.68
CA THR A 30 -12.90 -6.83 -2.60
C THR A 30 -13.87 -6.47 -3.72
N ASP A 31 -14.35 -5.22 -3.76
CA ASP A 31 -15.17 -4.75 -4.87
C ASP A 31 -14.39 -4.79 -6.21
N PRO A 32 -15.04 -5.20 -7.32
CA PRO A 32 -14.36 -5.35 -8.61
C PRO A 32 -13.76 -4.05 -9.16
N ALA A 33 -14.30 -2.88 -8.83
CA ALA A 33 -13.77 -1.60 -9.30
C ALA A 33 -12.38 -1.25 -8.72
N PRO A 34 -12.17 -1.25 -7.38
CA PRO A 34 -10.84 -1.07 -6.80
C PRO A 34 -9.91 -2.25 -7.14
N ALA A 35 -10.41 -3.49 -7.19
CA ALA A 35 -9.60 -4.65 -7.56
C ALA A 35 -8.95 -4.53 -8.94
N MET A 36 -9.70 -4.06 -9.96
CA MET A 36 -9.17 -3.78 -11.29
C MET A 36 -8.12 -2.66 -11.30
N THR A 37 -8.26 -1.68 -10.41
CA THR A 37 -7.30 -0.57 -10.30
C THR A 37 -6.01 -1.04 -9.63
N PHE A 38 -6.10 -1.84 -8.57
CA PHE A 38 -4.96 -2.38 -7.84
C PHE A 38 -4.07 -3.28 -8.69
N ALA A 39 -4.64 -3.99 -9.68
CA ALA A 39 -3.85 -4.82 -10.60
C ALA A 39 -2.81 -4.04 -11.43
N HIS A 40 -2.96 -2.72 -11.54
CA HIS A 40 -2.04 -1.84 -12.27
C HIS A 40 -1.15 -1.00 -11.35
N LEU A 41 -1.28 -1.11 -10.02
CA LEU A 41 -0.50 -0.32 -9.08
C LEU A 41 0.66 -1.15 -8.52
N ASP A 42 1.86 -0.58 -8.56
CA ASP A 42 3.06 -1.20 -7.98
C ASP A 42 2.99 -1.23 -6.45
N ASP A 43 2.41 -0.20 -5.85
CA ASP A 43 2.28 -0.02 -4.41
C ASP A 43 0.88 0.48 -4.05
N THR A 44 0.35 0.06 -2.89
CA THR A 44 -0.93 0.55 -2.36
C THR A 44 -0.75 1.04 -0.93
N THR A 45 -1.19 2.29 -0.68
CA THR A 45 -1.24 2.87 0.67
C THR A 45 -2.69 2.96 1.11
N VAL A 46 -3.06 2.16 2.11
CA VAL A 46 -4.43 2.09 2.63
C VAL A 46 -4.59 3.09 3.78
N LEU A 47 -5.60 3.95 3.67
CA LEU A 47 -5.99 4.89 4.72
C LEU A 47 -7.16 4.31 5.52
N SER A 48 -7.03 4.25 6.84
CA SER A 48 -8.01 3.63 7.73
C SER A 48 -8.78 4.65 8.55
N ARG A 49 -10.12 4.59 8.45
CA ARG A 49 -11.02 5.37 9.32
C ARG A 49 -10.78 5.08 10.81
N GLY A 50 -10.47 3.83 11.16
CA GLY A 50 -10.21 3.42 12.54
C GLY A 50 -8.95 4.04 13.14
N LEU A 51 -7.92 4.29 12.32
CA LEU A 51 -6.70 4.99 12.76
C LEU A 51 -6.95 6.49 12.91
N ALA A 52 -7.67 7.10 11.96
CA ALA A 52 -8.06 8.51 12.03
C ALA A 52 -8.93 8.80 13.27
N ALA A 53 -9.88 7.92 13.60
CA ALA A 53 -10.72 8.03 14.79
C ALA A 53 -9.93 7.98 16.12
N LYS A 54 -8.74 7.37 16.11
CA LYS A 54 -7.80 7.35 17.25
C LYS A 54 -6.89 8.59 17.29
N GLY A 55 -7.06 9.54 16.37
CA GLY A 55 -6.23 10.74 16.27
C GLY A 55 -4.89 10.54 15.57
N ILE A 56 -4.67 9.41 14.89
CA ILE A 56 -3.41 9.12 14.19
C ILE A 56 -3.48 9.67 12.76
N TYR A 57 -2.63 10.65 12.45
CA TYR A 57 -2.45 11.22 11.11
C TYR A 57 -1.01 10.95 10.67
N LEU A 58 -0.72 10.31 9.54
CA LEU A 58 -1.44 10.14 8.26
C LEU A 58 -2.38 8.91 8.14
N ALA A 59 -3.02 8.41 9.20
CA ALA A 59 -4.00 7.30 9.18
C ALA A 59 -3.66 6.06 8.29
N VAL A 60 -2.38 5.81 8.00
CA VAL A 60 -1.93 4.72 7.11
C VAL A 60 -1.99 3.41 7.87
N ASP A 61 -2.61 2.40 7.25
CA ASP A 61 -2.60 1.03 7.76
C ASP A 61 -1.41 0.25 7.16
N PRO A 62 -0.32 0.03 7.93
CA PRO A 62 0.89 -0.63 7.42
C PRO A 62 0.72 -2.15 7.22
N LEU A 63 -0.33 -2.76 7.76
CA LEU A 63 -0.61 -4.18 7.60
C LEU A 63 -1.39 -4.46 6.31
N ASN A 64 -2.27 -3.52 5.93
CA ASN A 64 -3.06 -3.61 4.70
C ASN A 64 -2.40 -2.91 3.50
N SER A 65 -1.37 -2.09 3.72
CA SER A 65 -0.58 -1.47 2.65
C SER A 65 0.50 -2.42 2.13
N ILE A 66 0.65 -2.50 0.82
CA ILE A 66 1.63 -3.36 0.15
C ILE A 66 2.52 -2.55 -0.80
N SER A 67 3.73 -3.05 -1.03
CA SER A 67 4.64 -2.50 -2.02
C SER A 67 5.36 -3.63 -2.74
N THR A 68 5.40 -3.56 -4.07
CA THR A 68 6.18 -4.51 -4.88
C THR A 68 7.68 -4.29 -4.71
N MET A 69 8.09 -3.07 -4.35
CA MET A 69 9.48 -2.70 -4.09
C MET A 69 10.02 -3.26 -2.77
N LEU A 70 9.15 -3.70 -1.85
CA LEU A 70 9.54 -4.33 -0.58
C LEU A 70 10.04 -5.77 -0.81
N GLN A 71 11.19 -5.90 -1.44
CA GLN A 71 11.89 -7.16 -1.68
C GLN A 71 13.35 -7.02 -1.26
N LEU A 72 13.91 -8.08 -0.66
CA LEU A 72 15.30 -8.11 -0.18
C LEU A 72 16.31 -7.60 -1.22
N ARG A 73 16.14 -8.00 -2.48
CA ARG A 73 17.03 -7.62 -3.60
C ARG A 73 16.93 -6.15 -4.03
N ILE A 74 15.86 -5.44 -3.63
CA ILE A 74 15.60 -4.04 -4.01
C ILE A 74 16.01 -3.12 -2.86
N VAL A 75 15.53 -3.39 -1.64
CA VAL A 75 15.74 -2.51 -0.47
C VAL A 75 16.92 -2.93 0.42
N GLY A 76 17.50 -4.10 0.19
CA GLY A 76 18.55 -4.68 1.04
C GLY A 76 18.00 -5.42 2.25
N GLU A 77 18.89 -6.14 2.94
CA GLU A 77 18.56 -7.02 4.06
C GLU A 77 18.07 -6.27 5.29
N GLU A 78 18.83 -5.28 5.73
CA GLU A 78 18.52 -4.50 6.93
C GLU A 78 17.14 -3.84 6.84
N HIS A 79 16.84 -3.16 5.73
CA HIS A 79 15.54 -2.50 5.53
C HIS A 79 14.41 -3.54 5.52
N TYR A 80 14.57 -4.62 4.74
CA TYR A 80 13.55 -5.65 4.66
C TYR A 80 13.25 -6.26 6.03
N GLU A 81 14.29 -6.62 6.81
CA GLU A 81 14.12 -7.19 8.13
C GLU A 81 13.44 -6.25 9.12
N ILE A 82 13.84 -4.97 9.15
CA ILE A 82 13.23 -3.96 10.03
C ILE A 82 11.73 -3.86 9.73
N VAL A 83 11.35 -3.81 8.45
CA VAL A 83 9.94 -3.74 8.05
C VAL A 83 9.18 -4.99 8.47
N GLN A 84 9.74 -6.19 8.28
CA GLN A 84 9.09 -7.43 8.71
C GLN A 84 8.88 -7.46 10.23
N ARG A 85 9.87 -7.04 11.01
CA ARG A 85 9.75 -6.98 12.49
C ARG A 85 8.65 -6.01 12.91
N VAL A 86 8.60 -4.81 12.32
CA VAL A 86 7.52 -3.83 12.61
C VAL A 86 6.15 -4.41 12.27
N LYS A 87 5.99 -5.06 11.12
CA LYS A 87 4.72 -5.70 10.73
C LYS A 87 4.33 -6.81 11.72
N GLN A 88 5.26 -7.65 12.14
CA GLN A 88 5.01 -8.70 13.13
C GLN A 88 4.57 -8.12 14.48
N THR A 89 5.24 -7.08 14.96
CA THR A 89 4.88 -6.42 16.22
C THR A 89 3.46 -5.83 16.15
N LEU A 90 3.12 -5.15 15.06
CA LEU A 90 1.79 -4.56 14.88
C LEU A 90 0.69 -5.63 14.73
N GLN A 91 1.00 -6.72 14.02
CA GLN A 91 0.08 -7.85 13.89
C GLN A 91 -0.20 -8.49 15.26
N ARG A 92 0.86 -8.71 16.06
CA ARG A 92 0.71 -9.24 17.42
C ARG A 92 -0.09 -8.32 18.32
N TYR A 93 0.16 -7.02 18.25
CA TYR A 93 -0.62 -6.02 18.99
C TYR A 93 -2.12 -6.08 18.62
N LYS A 94 -2.44 -6.21 17.33
CA LYS A 94 -3.83 -6.34 16.84
C LYS A 94 -4.51 -7.62 17.34
N GLU A 95 -3.78 -8.73 17.41
CA GLU A 95 -4.28 -10.00 17.98
C GLU A 95 -4.59 -9.89 19.47
N LEU A 96 -3.76 -9.16 20.23
CA LEU A 96 -3.95 -8.97 21.68
C LEU A 96 -5.09 -8.01 22.04
N LEU A 97 -5.50 -7.16 21.09
CA LEU A 97 -6.65 -6.26 21.25
C LEU A 97 -7.99 -6.93 20.93
N ARG A 98 -7.97 -8.15 20.39
CA ARG A 98 -9.17 -8.98 20.17
C ARG A 98 -9.46 -9.84 21.39
#